data_AF-A0A7V6R6P1-F1
#
_entry.id   AF-A0A7V6R6P1-F1
#
_cell.length_a   1.000
_cell.length_b   1.000
_cell.length_c   1.000
_cell.angle_alpha   90.00
_cell.angle_beta   90.00
_cell.angle_gamma   90.00
#
_symmetry.space_group_name_H-M   'P 1'
#
loop_
_entity.id
_entity.type
_entity.pdbx_description
1 polymer ?
#
loop_
_entity_poly.entity_id
_entity_poly.type
_entity_poly.pdbx_seq_one_letter_code
_entity_poly.pdbx_strand_id
1 'polypeptide(L)' 'MSQFKFTAGPWNVHEGADAFGPGVRPTIPFEEKVKKFAEIGLSGVQFHDDDAVPDMNNMT' A
#
# COMPACT_ATOMS: atom_id res chain seq x y z
N MET A 1 -10.63 26.04 -11.21
CA MET A 1 -9.40 25.23 -11.36
C MET A 1 -9.65 23.89 -10.69
N SER A 2 -9.52 22.76 -11.38
CA SER A 2 -9.60 21.46 -10.69
C SER A 2 -8.28 21.18 -9.97
N GLN A 3 -8.35 20.84 -8.69
CA GLN A 3 -7.20 20.33 -7.93
C GLN A 3 -6.94 18.87 -8.34
N PHE A 4 -5.70 18.54 -8.70
CA PHE A 4 -5.31 17.15 -8.96
C PHE A 4 -5.59 16.28 -7.74
N LYS A 5 -6.06 15.06 -7.98
CA LYS A 5 -6.32 14.05 -6.94
C LYS A 5 -5.34 12.91 -7.10
N PHE A 6 -4.27 12.96 -6.32
CA PHE A 6 -3.27 11.90 -6.30
C PHE A 6 -3.73 10.78 -5.37
N THR A 7 -3.57 9.54 -5.80
CA THR A 7 -3.89 8.34 -5.02
C THR A 7 -2.76 7.34 -5.12
N ALA A 8 -2.65 6.44 -4.14
CA ALA A 8 -1.74 5.31 -4.18
C ALA A 8 -2.33 4.11 -3.44
N GLY A 9 -1.88 2.92 -3.79
CA GLY A 9 -2.12 1.71 -3.03
C GLY A 9 -0.94 1.38 -2.10
N PRO A 10 -1.16 0.65 -0.98
CA PRO A 10 -0.09 0.23 -0.08
C PRO A 10 0.97 -0.64 -0.79
N TRP A 11 0.58 -1.39 -1.84
CA TRP A 11 1.46 -2.21 -2.68
C TRP A 11 2.45 -1.39 -3.51
N ASN A 12 2.20 -0.10 -3.77
CA ASN A 12 3.17 0.75 -4.46
C ASN A 12 4.43 0.97 -3.61
N VAL A 13 4.31 0.86 -2.29
CA VAL A 13 5.42 0.94 -1.33
C VAL A 13 5.76 -0.47 -0.83
N HIS A 14 6.27 -1.32 -1.72
CA HIS A 14 6.63 -2.71 -1.44
C HIS A 14 8.12 -2.88 -1.07
N GLU A 15 8.47 -4.03 -0.50
CA GLU A 15 9.79 -4.38 0.03
C GLU A 15 10.86 -4.63 -1.06
N GLY A 16 10.44 -4.72 -2.32
CA GLY A 16 11.34 -4.86 -3.47
C GLY A 16 11.66 -6.29 -3.91
N ALA A 17 10.97 -7.30 -3.38
CA ALA A 17 11.16 -8.68 -3.84
C ALA A 17 10.74 -8.83 -5.31
N ASP A 18 11.50 -9.62 -6.07
CA ASP A 18 11.20 -9.95 -7.46
C ASP A 18 11.47 -11.44 -7.75
N ALA A 19 11.37 -11.84 -9.03
CA ALA A 19 11.53 -13.24 -9.44
C ALA A 19 12.96 -13.80 -9.25
N PHE A 20 13.96 -12.93 -9.10
CA PHE A 20 15.39 -13.28 -9.08
C PHE A 20 16.11 -12.83 -7.81
N GLY A 21 15.47 -12.06 -6.94
CA GLY A 21 16.09 -11.48 -5.77
C GLY A 21 15.14 -11.30 -4.58
N PRO A 22 15.68 -11.31 -3.35
CA PRO A 22 14.90 -11.07 -2.15
C PRO A 22 14.48 -9.61 -2.02
N GLY A 23 13.55 -9.33 -1.11
CA GLY A 23 13.24 -7.95 -0.70
C GLY A 23 14.48 -7.23 -0.15
N VAL A 24 14.62 -5.96 -0.49
CA VAL A 24 15.78 -5.11 -0.14
C VAL A 24 15.41 -3.95 0.78
N ARG A 25 14.12 -3.78 1.10
CA ARG A 25 13.61 -2.77 2.02
C ARG A 25 12.91 -3.45 3.20
N PRO A 26 12.98 -2.88 4.42
CA PRO A 26 12.21 -3.39 5.56
C PRO A 26 10.70 -3.20 5.31
N THR A 27 9.90 -4.05 5.94
CA THR A 27 8.44 -3.92 5.94
C THR A 27 8.02 -2.67 6.71
N ILE A 28 7.10 -1.92 6.12
CA ILE A 28 6.42 -0.79 6.77
C ILE A 28 5.01 -1.28 7.15
N PRO A 29 4.58 -1.17 8.42
CA PRO A 29 3.22 -1.51 8.82
C PRO A 29 2.17 -0.77 7.98
N PHE A 30 1.06 -1.44 7.68
CA PHE A 30 -0.02 -0.87 6.86
C PHE A 30 -0.52 0.48 7.39
N GLU A 31 -0.75 0.57 8.70
CA GLU A 31 -1.20 1.80 9.37
C GLU A 31 -0.23 2.97 9.18
N GLU A 32 1.08 2.70 9.19
CA GLU A 32 2.10 3.72 8.95
C GLU A 32 2.10 4.19 7.49
N LYS A 33 1.89 3.28 6.53
CA LYS A 33 1.74 3.66 5.11
C LYS A 33 0.55 4.60 4.91
N VAL A 34 -0.62 4.24 5.46
CA VAL A 34 -1.85 5.05 5.35
C VAL A 34 -1.68 6.41 6.03
N LYS A 35 -1.09 6.45 7.22
CA LYS A 35 -0.78 7.71 7.91
C LYS A 35 0.14 8.59 7.05
N LYS A 36 1.18 7.99 6.46
CA LYS A 36 2.13 8.74 5.63
C LYS A 36 1.50 9.28 4.35
N PHE A 37 0.61 8.52 3.72
CA PHE A 37 -0.17 8.96 2.56
C PHE A 37 -0.99 10.22 2.84
N ALA A 38 -1.64 10.28 4.00
CA ALA A 38 -2.35 11.47 4.45
C ALA A 38 -1.38 12.64 4.71
N GLU A 39 -0.25 12.40 5.39
CA GLU A 39 0.75 13.44 5.68
C GLU A 39 1.33 14.09 4.42
N ILE A 40 1.53 13.33 3.34
CA ILE A 40 2.10 13.84 2.07
C ILE A 40 1.04 14.39 1.10
N GLY A 41 -0.24 14.39 1.48
CA GLY A 41 -1.31 15.02 0.72
C GLY A 41 -1.98 14.17 -0.36
N LEU A 42 -1.91 12.83 -0.26
CA LEU A 42 -2.71 11.97 -1.13
C LEU A 42 -4.21 12.14 -0.83
N SER A 43 -5.01 12.18 -1.90
CA SER A 43 -6.46 12.39 -1.85
C SER A 43 -7.25 11.10 -1.59
N GLY A 44 -6.61 9.94 -1.68
CA GLY A 44 -7.24 8.65 -1.47
C GLY A 44 -6.23 7.50 -1.48
N VAL A 45 -6.66 6.37 -0.91
CA VAL A 45 -5.90 5.12 -0.85
C VAL A 45 -6.69 4.04 -1.55
N GLN A 46 -6.02 3.24 -2.37
CA GLN A 46 -6.61 2.09 -3.07
C GLN A 46 -6.21 0.81 -2.33
N PHE A 47 -7.02 -0.24 -2.43
CA PHE A 47 -6.76 -1.54 -1.80
C PHE A 47 -7.07 -2.66 -2.80
N HIS A 48 -6.21 -3.68 -2.86
CA HIS A 48 -6.70 -5.01 -3.20
C HIS A 48 -7.53 -5.55 -2.03
N ASP A 49 -8.30 -6.59 -2.31
CA ASP A 49 -9.11 -7.23 -1.30
C ASP A 49 -8.27 -7.82 -0.16
N ASP A 50 -7.15 -8.48 -0.51
CA ASP A 50 -6.18 -9.03 0.45
C ASP A 50 -5.30 -7.99 1.16
N ASP A 51 -5.13 -6.78 0.60
CA ASP A 51 -4.52 -5.65 1.30
C ASP A 51 -5.41 -5.19 2.47
N ALA A 52 -6.73 -5.24 2.30
CA ALA A 52 -7.70 -4.77 3.29
C ALA A 52 -8.09 -5.87 4.30
N VAL A 53 -8.18 -7.12 3.83
CA VAL A 53 -8.57 -8.28 4.62
C VAL A 53 -7.50 -9.37 4.45
N PRO A 54 -6.54 -9.45 5.39
CA PRO A 54 -5.50 -10.47 5.34
C PRO A 54 -6.09 -11.88 5.35
N ASP A 55 -5.42 -12.79 4.65
CA ASP A 55 -5.75 -14.21 4.63
C ASP A 55 -7.13 -14.55 4.02
N MET A 56 -7.63 -13.68 3.14
CA MET A 56 -8.96 -13.79 2.52
C MET A 56 -9.27 -15.15 1.89
N ASN A 57 -8.27 -15.79 1.27
CA ASN A 57 -8.43 -17.10 0.63
C ASN A 57 -8.75 -18.23 1.63
N ASN A 58 -8.55 -18.00 2.93
CA ASN A 58 -8.78 -18.96 4.00
C ASN A 58 -10.02 -18.64 4.86
N MET A 59 -10.82 -17.63 4.49
CA MET A 59 -12.07 -17.30 5.18
C MET A 59 -13.21 -18.21 4.70
N THR A 60 -14.09 -18.64 5.63
CA THR A 60 -15.28 -19.48 5.37
C THR A 60 -16.58 -18.75 5.65
#